data_AF-A0AAP6BFK6-F1
#
_entry.id   AF-A0AAP6BFK6-F1
#
_cell.length_a   1.000
_cell.length_b   1.000
_cell.length_c   1.000
_cell.angle_alpha   90.00
_cell.angle_beta   90.00
_cell.angle_gamma   90.00
#
_symmetry.space_group_name_H-M   'P 1'
#
loop_
_entity.id
_entity.type
_entity.pdbx_description
1 polymer ?
#
loop_
_entity_poly.entity_id
_entity_poly.type
_entity_poly.pdbx_seq_one_letter_code
_entity_poly.pdbx_strand_id
1 'polypeptide(L)'
;MLIDGTSGQTLAVRSREADFDRLWELLDPTYTGTVRVPVGWEAGHYPAVRFTVVWGRSGVGGWPQDNRPPGGDVAVDQVDQVVLAGDGTPWVRRDVAPEVEDADIRWHPAPRSAYERWEREGGFTGVAPSTPGSGSGGGWLVPGGVGVVLGAGGMLLVRRLAGRRGGGPPRDGPRQELIEL
;
A
#
# COMPACT_ATOMS: atom_id res chain seq x y z
N MET A 1 0.08 -6.14 -2.65
CA MET A 1 -0.17 -5.16 -3.73
C MET A 1 0.94 -4.15 -3.71
N LEU A 2 1.49 -3.82 -4.87
CA LEU A 2 2.56 -2.86 -5.06
C LEU A 2 1.99 -1.62 -5.77
N ILE A 3 2.42 -0.42 -5.38
CA ILE A 3 1.95 0.87 -5.90
C ILE A 3 3.16 1.72 -6.26
N ASP A 4 3.25 2.16 -7.52
CA ASP A 4 4.36 3.00 -7.98
C ASP A 4 4.23 4.41 -7.40
N GLY A 5 5.30 4.93 -6.83
CA GLY A 5 5.31 6.24 -6.18
C GLY A 5 5.24 7.41 -7.15
N THR A 6 5.53 7.19 -8.44
CA THR A 6 5.55 8.25 -9.46
C THR A 6 4.25 8.28 -10.26
N SER A 7 3.86 7.14 -10.82
CA SER A 7 2.70 6.96 -11.70
C SER A 7 1.43 6.58 -10.97
N GLY A 8 1.53 6.08 -9.73
CA GLY A 8 0.39 5.52 -8.98
C GLY A 8 -0.10 4.18 -9.53
N GLN A 9 0.59 3.59 -10.51
CA GLN A 9 0.23 2.29 -11.07
C GLN A 9 0.27 1.20 -9.99
N THR A 10 -0.73 0.33 -10.02
CA THR A 10 -0.85 -0.75 -9.05
C THR A 10 -0.59 -2.10 -9.70
N LEU A 11 0.07 -2.97 -8.94
CA LEU A 11 0.39 -4.33 -9.34
C LEU A 11 0.04 -5.31 -8.21
N ALA A 12 -0.74 -6.33 -8.52
CA ALA A 12 -0.97 -7.44 -7.61
C ALA A 12 0.15 -8.47 -7.77
N VAL A 13 0.94 -8.66 -6.70
CA VAL A 13 2.00 -9.68 -6.63
C VAL A 13 1.58 -10.75 -5.62
N ARG A 14 1.73 -12.03 -5.97
CA ARG A 14 1.34 -13.18 -5.12
C ARG A 14 2.56 -13.89 -4.55
N SER A 15 2.41 -14.57 -3.41
CA SER A 15 3.49 -15.23 -2.66
C SER A 15 4.26 -16.35 -3.38
N ARG A 16 3.86 -16.74 -4.59
CA ARG A 16 4.55 -17.76 -5.40
C ARG A 16 5.26 -17.17 -6.62
N GLU A 17 5.28 -15.85 -6.73
CA GLU A 17 5.90 -15.13 -7.84
C GLU A 17 7.28 -14.63 -7.42
N ALA A 18 8.24 -14.63 -8.35
CA ALA A 18 9.61 -14.20 -8.08
C ALA A 18 9.69 -12.76 -7.55
N ASP A 19 8.77 -11.89 -7.98
CA ASP A 19 8.71 -10.51 -7.51
C ASP A 19 8.30 -10.42 -6.04
N PHE A 20 7.53 -11.37 -5.52
CA PHE A 20 7.22 -11.43 -4.09
C PHE A 20 8.47 -11.74 -3.28
N ASP A 21 9.27 -12.72 -3.70
CA ASP A 21 10.51 -13.11 -3.01
C ASP A 21 11.52 -11.95 -2.99
N ARG A 22 11.62 -11.21 -4.10
CA ARG A 22 12.48 -10.01 -4.19
C ARG A 22 12.00 -8.89 -3.26
N LEU A 23 10.68 -8.64 -3.22
CA LEU A 23 10.12 -7.67 -2.29
C LEU A 23 10.33 -8.10 -0.84
N TRP A 24 10.23 -9.40 -0.55
CA TRP A 24 10.51 -9.95 0.78
C TRP A 24 11.99 -9.75 1.18
N GLU A 25 12.94 -10.03 0.27
CA GLU A 25 14.37 -9.78 0.47
C GLU A 25 14.67 -8.29 0.70
N LEU A 26 14.02 -7.41 -0.06
CA LEU A 26 14.25 -5.97 0.02
C LEU A 26 13.67 -5.34 1.29
N LEU A 27 12.44 -5.72 1.64
CA LEU A 27 11.66 -5.05 2.67
C LEU A 27 11.80 -5.69 4.05
N ASP A 28 12.24 -6.94 4.14
CA ASP A 28 12.26 -7.72 5.38
C ASP A 28 11.01 -7.47 6.24
N PRO A 29 9.82 -7.92 5.79
CA PRO A 29 8.54 -7.71 6.46
C PRO A 29 8.49 -8.27 7.89
N THR A 30 9.47 -9.09 8.29
CA THR A 30 9.58 -9.65 9.64
C THR A 30 10.39 -8.79 10.60
N TYR A 31 11.11 -7.78 10.09
CA TYR A 31 11.86 -6.86 10.93
C TYR A 31 10.94 -6.09 11.89
N THR A 32 11.18 -6.24 13.18
CA THR A 32 10.35 -5.62 14.23
C THR A 32 10.95 -4.37 14.84
N GLY A 33 12.22 -4.06 14.55
CA GLY A 33 12.90 -2.91 15.12
C GLY A 33 12.49 -1.58 14.48
N THR A 34 13.08 -0.51 14.99
CA THR A 34 13.08 0.80 14.33
C THR A 34 14.44 1.45 14.52
N VAL A 35 14.97 2.03 13.45
CA VAL A 35 16.24 2.75 13.40
C VAL A 35 15.92 4.22 13.23
N ARG A 36 16.66 5.08 13.94
CA ARG A 36 16.50 6.53 13.80
C ARG A 36 16.78 6.94 12.35
N VAL A 37 15.83 7.67 11.77
CA VAL A 37 15.96 8.25 10.43
C VAL A 37 17.06 9.31 10.37
N PRO A 38 17.58 9.65 9.18
CA PRO A 38 18.45 10.79 9.01
C PRO A 38 17.86 12.07 9.62
N VAL A 39 18.70 12.87 10.28
CA VAL A 39 18.28 14.08 11.04
C VAL A 39 17.43 15.04 10.20
N GLY A 40 17.70 15.15 8.89
CA GLY A 40 16.95 16.02 7.98
C GLY A 40 15.52 15.58 7.66
N TRP A 41 15.08 14.39 8.11
CA TRP A 41 13.75 13.84 7.84
C TRP A 41 12.79 14.00 9.02
N GLU A 42 13.31 14.42 10.18
CA GLU A 42 12.51 14.64 11.37
C GLU A 42 11.38 15.63 11.07
N ALA A 43 10.23 15.46 11.74
CA ALA A 43 9.00 16.23 11.51
C ALA A 43 8.38 16.11 10.10
N GLY A 44 8.57 14.97 9.41
CA GLY A 44 7.85 14.65 8.17
C GLY A 44 8.51 15.12 6.87
N HIS A 45 9.77 15.54 6.93
CA HIS A 45 10.53 16.02 5.77
C HIS A 45 11.29 14.91 5.03
N TYR A 46 10.76 13.70 5.04
CA TYR A 46 11.40 12.57 4.35
C TYR A 46 11.22 12.69 2.82
N PRO A 47 12.09 12.01 2.03
CA PRO A 47 12.04 12.06 0.57
C PRO A 47 10.75 11.48 -0.01
N ALA A 48 10.54 11.73 -1.30
CA ALA A 48 9.42 11.14 -2.02
C ALA A 48 9.47 9.60 -1.99
N VAL A 49 8.30 9.00 -1.84
CA VAL A 49 8.11 7.55 -1.90
C VAL A 49 8.39 7.06 -3.32
N ARG A 50 9.23 6.02 -3.42
CA ARG A 50 9.52 5.32 -4.68
C ARG A 50 8.41 4.36 -5.01
N PHE A 51 7.96 3.60 -4.02
CA PHE A 51 6.79 2.74 -4.13
C PHE A 51 6.28 2.34 -2.76
N THR A 52 5.05 1.85 -2.75
CA THR A 52 4.36 1.34 -1.56
C THR A 52 3.99 -0.11 -1.78
N VAL A 53 4.24 -0.97 -0.78
CA VAL A 53 3.74 -2.34 -0.73
C VAL A 53 2.70 -2.45 0.37
N VAL A 54 1.48 -2.78 -0.03
CA VAL A 54 0.40 -3.17 0.87
C VAL A 54 0.43 -4.69 1.00
N TRP A 55 0.78 -5.17 2.19
CA TRP A 55 0.79 -6.59 2.49
C TRP A 55 -0.60 -7.01 2.93
N GLY A 56 -1.17 -7.96 2.19
CA GLY A 56 -2.50 -8.47 2.46
C GLY A 56 -2.51 -9.97 2.56
N ARG A 57 -3.32 -10.48 3.47
CA ARG A 57 -3.61 -11.90 3.60
C ARG A 57 -4.98 -12.18 3.01
N SER A 58 -5.00 -13.01 1.97
CA SER A 58 -6.24 -13.50 1.38
C SER A 58 -6.82 -14.66 2.18
N GLY A 59 -8.14 -14.86 2.11
CA GLY A 59 -8.83 -15.94 2.81
C GLY A 59 -8.96 -15.68 4.30
N VAL A 60 -8.96 -14.40 4.70
CA VAL A 60 -9.26 -13.97 6.06
C VAL A 60 -10.76 -13.92 6.22
N GLY A 61 -11.27 -14.55 7.26
CA GLY A 61 -12.70 -14.72 7.48
C GLY A 61 -13.24 -16.00 6.87
N GLY A 62 -14.22 -16.54 7.58
CA GLY A 62 -14.68 -17.91 7.38
C GLY A 62 -14.90 -18.60 8.72
N TRP A 63 -15.54 -19.77 8.69
CA TRP A 63 -15.77 -20.57 9.89
C TRP A 63 -14.46 -20.85 10.67
N PRO A 64 -14.43 -20.70 12.01
CA PRO A 64 -15.54 -20.30 12.90
C PRO A 64 -15.66 -18.79 13.18
N GLN A 65 -14.70 -17.95 12.79
CA GLN A 65 -14.66 -16.56 13.23
C GLN A 65 -15.89 -15.74 12.77
N ASP A 66 -16.31 -15.90 11.51
CA ASP A 66 -17.31 -15.00 10.90
C ASP A 66 -18.56 -15.71 10.36
N ASN A 67 -18.69 -17.02 10.59
CA ASN A 67 -19.83 -17.87 10.19
C ASN A 67 -20.25 -17.73 8.71
N ARG A 68 -19.30 -17.37 7.83
CA ARG A 68 -19.44 -17.32 6.37
C ARG A 68 -18.61 -18.42 5.71
N PRO A 69 -18.96 -18.89 4.50
CA PRO A 69 -18.01 -19.67 3.69
C PRO A 69 -16.71 -18.87 3.50
N PRO A 70 -15.53 -19.51 3.36
CA PRO A 70 -14.27 -18.79 3.16
C PRO A 70 -14.42 -17.78 2.02
N GLY A 71 -14.41 -16.50 2.38
CA GLY A 71 -14.62 -15.42 1.43
C GLY A 71 -13.34 -15.13 0.65
N GLY A 72 -13.47 -14.50 -0.51
CA GLY A 72 -12.36 -13.84 -1.20
C GLY A 72 -11.82 -12.60 -0.47
N ASP A 73 -12.10 -12.51 0.83
CA ASP A 73 -11.79 -11.39 1.69
C ASP A 73 -10.27 -11.29 1.92
N VAL A 74 -9.79 -10.05 2.02
CA VAL A 74 -8.39 -9.73 2.20
C VAL A 74 -8.27 -8.81 3.41
N ALA A 75 -7.50 -9.23 4.41
CA ALA A 75 -7.06 -8.31 5.46
C ALA A 75 -5.76 -7.65 5.04
N VAL A 76 -5.63 -6.35 5.34
CA VAL A 76 -4.36 -5.64 5.24
C VAL A 76 -3.65 -5.82 6.57
N ASP A 77 -2.44 -6.38 6.52
CA ASP A 77 -1.65 -6.66 7.73
C ASP A 77 -0.65 -5.53 8.02
N GLN A 78 -0.09 -4.90 6.98
CA GLN A 78 0.92 -3.85 7.11
C GLN A 78 1.14 -3.14 5.77
N VAL A 79 1.70 -1.93 5.82
CA VAL A 79 2.07 -1.14 4.64
C VAL A 79 3.54 -0.72 4.73
N ASP A 80 4.34 -1.05 3.73
CA ASP A 80 5.73 -0.64 3.63
C ASP A 80 5.90 0.40 2.51
N GLN A 81 6.57 1.52 2.79
CA GLN A 81 6.95 2.51 1.79
C GLN A 81 8.47 2.56 1.66
N VAL A 82 8.96 2.58 0.42
CA VAL A 82 10.40 2.73 0.15
C VAL A 82 10.69 4.16 -0.24
N VAL A 83 11.67 4.77 0.43
CA VAL A 83 12.23 6.09 0.10
C VAL A 83 13.73 5.98 -0.11
N LEU A 84 14.32 6.89 -0.89
CA LEU A 84 15.78 6.96 -1.07
C LEU A 84 16.35 8.18 -0.37
N ALA A 85 17.36 7.96 0.44
CA ALA A 85 18.16 9.03 1.00
C ALA A 85 19.03 9.73 -0.06
N GLY A 86 19.53 10.92 0.29
CA GLY A 86 20.34 11.73 -0.62
C GLY A 86 21.64 11.05 -1.06
N ASP A 87 22.13 10.09 -0.28
CA ASP A 87 23.27 9.22 -0.59
C ASP A 87 22.89 7.96 -1.42
N GLY A 88 21.60 7.81 -1.74
CA GLY A 88 21.04 6.66 -2.45
C GLY A 88 20.74 5.45 -1.56
N THR A 89 20.88 5.55 -0.23
CA THR A 89 20.51 4.44 0.67
C THR A 89 19.00 4.28 0.69
N PRO A 90 18.45 3.08 0.41
CA PRO A 90 17.02 2.84 0.53
C PRO A 90 16.62 2.69 2.00
N TRP A 91 15.49 3.30 2.34
CA TRP A 91 14.87 3.23 3.65
C TRP A 91 13.43 2.74 3.51
N VAL A 92 13.03 1.88 4.44
CA VAL A 92 11.67 1.37 4.56
C VAL A 92 10.98 2.10 5.71
N ARG A 93 9.82 2.67 5.42
CA ARG A 93 8.84 3.14 6.40
C ARG A 93 7.74 2.08 6.47
N ARG A 94 7.69 1.34 7.56
CA ARG A 94 6.67 0.33 7.82
C ARG A 94 5.59 0.90 8.73
N ASP A 95 4.34 0.70 8.34
CA ASP A 95 3.17 0.90 9.17
C ASP A 95 2.57 -0.48 9.51
N VAL A 96 2.69 -0.88 10.77
CA VAL A 96 2.24 -2.20 11.26
C VAL A 96 0.74 -2.22 11.61
N ALA A 97 0.12 -1.05 11.74
CA ALA A 97 -1.28 -0.91 12.11
C ALA A 97 -1.98 0.11 11.20
N PRO A 98 -2.03 -0.13 9.87
CA PRO A 98 -2.48 0.86 8.89
C PRO A 98 -3.96 1.25 9.04
N GLU A 99 -4.74 0.48 9.80
CA GLU A 99 -6.12 0.80 10.19
C GLU A 99 -6.22 1.94 11.21
N VAL A 100 -5.14 2.27 11.91
CA VAL A 100 -5.02 3.42 12.80
C VAL A 100 -3.90 4.33 12.30
N GLU A 101 -4.26 5.52 11.84
CA GLU A 101 -3.34 6.47 11.20
C GLU A 101 -2.03 6.64 11.99
N ASP A 102 -0.93 6.20 11.37
CA ASP A 102 0.45 6.32 11.86
C ASP A 102 0.68 5.81 13.31
N ALA A 103 -0.11 4.82 13.75
CA ALA A 103 -0.04 4.34 15.13
C ALA A 103 1.27 3.60 15.46
N ASP A 104 1.85 2.88 14.50
CA ASP A 104 3.09 2.11 14.67
C ASP A 104 3.98 2.21 13.43
N ILE A 105 4.63 3.37 13.29
CA ILE A 105 5.60 3.64 12.22
C ILE A 105 7.00 3.22 12.63
N ARG A 106 7.59 2.32 11.85
CA ARG A 106 8.94 1.79 12.03
C ARG A 106 9.80 2.11 10.82
N TRP A 107 11.06 2.43 11.06
CA TRP A 107 12.01 2.77 10.03
C TRP A 107 13.19 1.83 10.05
N HIS A 108 13.68 1.43 8.88
CA HIS A 108 14.97 0.75 8.79
C HIS A 108 15.61 0.94 7.42
N PRO A 109 16.95 0.90 7.32
CA PRO A 109 17.60 0.82 6.03
C PRO A 109 17.30 -0.53 5.37
N ALA A 110 17.19 -0.51 4.05
CA ALA A 110 17.12 -1.70 3.22
C ALA A 110 18.48 -1.99 2.57
N PRO A 111 18.75 -3.25 2.16
CA PRO A 111 19.97 -3.57 1.44
C PRO A 111 20.00 -2.87 0.08
N ARG A 112 21.01 -2.01 -0.14
CA ARG A 112 21.18 -1.27 -1.40
C ARG A 112 21.26 -2.21 -2.62
N SER A 113 21.96 -3.34 -2.48
CA SER A 113 22.08 -4.34 -3.55
C SER A 113 20.75 -5.01 -3.90
N ALA A 114 19.84 -5.20 -2.95
CA ALA A 114 18.50 -5.72 -3.20
C ALA A 114 17.66 -4.67 -3.95
N TYR A 115 17.74 -3.40 -3.55
CA TYR A 115 17.05 -2.30 -4.22
C TYR A 115 17.53 -2.10 -5.66
N GLU A 116 18.85 -2.07 -5.89
CA GLU A 116 19.43 -1.93 -7.23
C GLU A 116 19.07 -3.11 -8.14
N ARG A 117 18.92 -4.32 -7.58
CA ARG A 117 18.46 -5.49 -8.32
C ARG A 117 17.00 -5.35 -8.71
N TRP A 118 16.14 -4.94 -7.78
CA TRP A 118 14.72 -4.65 -8.01
C TRP A 118 14.52 -3.64 -9.16
N GLU A 119 15.27 -2.54 -9.14
CA GLU A 119 15.24 -1.52 -10.20
C GLU A 119 15.70 -2.10 -11.56
N ARG A 120 16.81 -2.84 -11.58
CA ARG A 120 17.38 -3.42 -12.81
C ARG A 120 16.46 -4.44 -13.47
N GLU A 121 15.73 -5.21 -12.66
CA GLU A 121 14.77 -6.22 -13.12
C GLU A 121 13.41 -5.61 -13.47
N GLY A 122 13.30 -4.28 -13.41
CA GLY A 122 12.17 -3.54 -13.94
C GLY A 122 10.95 -3.62 -13.04
N GLY A 123 11.11 -3.49 -11.72
CA GLY A 123 10.10 -3.73 -10.68
C GLY A 123 8.62 -3.45 -11.01
N PHE A 124 8.30 -2.37 -11.75
CA PHE A 124 6.94 -2.05 -12.22
C PHE A 124 6.64 -2.39 -13.70
N THR A 125 7.67 -2.58 -14.52
CA THR A 125 7.56 -2.77 -15.97
C THR A 125 7.24 -4.20 -16.39
N GLY A 126 7.25 -5.16 -15.46
CA GLY A 126 7.14 -6.59 -15.75
C GLY A 126 5.72 -7.14 -15.92
N VAL A 127 4.66 -6.38 -15.61
CA VAL A 127 3.30 -6.95 -15.53
C VAL A 127 2.25 -6.07 -16.21
N ALA A 128 1.54 -6.66 -17.17
CA ALA A 128 0.38 -6.04 -17.80
C ALA A 128 -0.73 -5.81 -16.75
N PRO A 129 -1.48 -4.70 -16.82
CA PRO A 129 -2.58 -4.42 -15.89
C PRO A 129 -3.52 -5.62 -15.84
N SER A 130 -3.76 -6.15 -14.64
CA SER A 130 -4.69 -7.24 -14.44
C SER A 130 -6.10 -6.74 -14.72
N THR A 131 -6.64 -7.06 -15.90
CA THR A 131 -8.05 -6.82 -16.20
C THR A 131 -8.90 -7.51 -15.13
N PRO A 132 -9.83 -6.82 -14.46
CA PRO A 132 -10.73 -7.46 -13.51
C PRO A 132 -11.42 -8.65 -14.19
N GLY A 133 -11.36 -9.82 -13.57
CA GLY A 133 -11.97 -11.04 -14.08
C GLY A 133 -13.48 -10.87 -14.25
N SER A 134 -13.91 -10.60 -15.48
CA SER A 134 -15.31 -10.71 -15.88
C SER A 134 -15.67 -12.19 -15.95
N GLY A 135 -16.28 -12.69 -14.88
CA GLY A 135 -16.92 -13.99 -14.88
C GLY A 135 -18.01 -14.05 -15.96
N SER A 136 -17.84 -15.00 -16.89
CA SER A 136 -18.84 -15.69 -17.69
C SER A 136 -19.99 -14.89 -18.31
N GLY A 137 -19.95 -14.71 -19.64
CA GLY A 137 -21.17 -14.61 -20.45
C GLY A 137 -21.05 -13.87 -21.77
N GLY A 138 -20.92 -14.61 -22.87
CA GLY A 138 -21.39 -14.20 -24.20
C GLY A 138 -20.41 -13.41 -25.07
N GLY A 139 -20.18 -13.91 -26.29
CA GLY A 139 -19.29 -13.30 -27.28
C GLY A 139 -19.81 -11.97 -27.85
N TRP A 140 -18.92 -11.19 -28.46
CA TRP A 140 -18.75 -11.00 -29.91
C TRP A 140 -17.47 -10.19 -30.15
N LEU A 141 -16.78 -10.51 -31.24
CA LEU A 141 -15.61 -9.79 -31.80
C LEU A 141 -15.99 -8.38 -32.28
N VAL A 142 -15.16 -7.36 -31.99
CA VAL A 142 -14.82 -6.28 -32.95
C VAL A 142 -13.39 -5.78 -32.67
N PRO A 143 -12.52 -5.62 -33.69
CA PRO A 143 -11.18 -5.03 -33.57
C PRO A 143 -11.20 -3.51 -33.79
N GLY A 144 -10.36 -2.78 -33.06
CA GLY A 144 -9.98 -1.39 -33.38
C GLY A 144 -10.77 -0.31 -32.63
N GLY A 145 -10.04 0.58 -31.96
CA GLY A 145 -10.62 1.80 -31.38
C GLY A 145 -9.73 2.44 -30.32
N VAL A 146 -9.05 3.52 -30.70
CA VAL A 146 -8.41 4.48 -29.78
C VAL A 146 -9.47 5.06 -28.84
N GLY A 147 -9.16 5.13 -27.54
CA GLY A 147 -10.05 5.71 -26.53
C GLY A 147 -9.28 6.40 -25.41
N VAL A 148 -8.94 7.66 -25.63
CA VAL A 148 -8.66 8.63 -24.55
C VAL A 148 -9.93 8.79 -23.72
N VAL A 149 -9.84 8.60 -22.41
CA VAL A 149 -10.87 9.09 -21.48
C VAL A 149 -10.21 10.08 -20.52
N LEU A 150 -10.46 11.35 -20.83
CA LEU A 150 -10.39 12.46 -19.88
C LEU A 150 -11.47 12.24 -18.80
N GLY A 151 -11.06 12.13 -17.54
CA GLY A 151 -11.93 12.21 -16.37
C GLY A 151 -11.48 13.35 -15.47
N ALA A 152 -12.08 14.53 -15.67
CA ALA A 152 -11.95 15.65 -14.76
C ALA A 152 -12.73 15.36 -13.47
N GLY A 153 -12.08 15.55 -12.32
CA GLY A 153 -12.69 15.44 -11.01
C GLY A 153 -11.86 16.18 -9.98
N GLY A 154 -11.96 17.51 -9.97
CA GLY A 154 -11.29 18.34 -8.98
C GLY A 154 -11.91 18.17 -7.59
N MET A 155 -11.08 17.86 -6.59
CA MET A 155 -11.46 18.01 -5.19
C MET A 155 -10.76 19.23 -4.59
N LEU A 156 -11.55 20.26 -4.36
CA LEU A 156 -11.22 21.43 -3.55
C LEU A 156 -11.03 21.00 -2.08
N LEU A 157 -9.79 21.05 -1.61
CA LEU A 157 -9.48 20.97 -0.18
C LEU A 157 -9.85 22.29 0.51
N VAL A 158 -11.02 22.30 1.15
CA VAL A 158 -11.43 23.41 2.04
C VAL A 158 -10.70 23.28 3.37
N ARG A 159 -9.76 24.20 3.58
CA ARG A 159 -9.10 24.55 4.84
C ARG A 159 -10.13 24.92 5.91
N ARG A 160 -10.20 24.18 7.02
CA ARG A 160 -10.96 24.59 8.21
C ARG A 160 -10.06 24.69 9.44
N LEU A 161 -10.05 25.88 10.01
CA LEU A 161 -9.31 26.29 11.21
C LEU A 161 -9.75 25.53 12.47
N ALA A 162 -8.77 25.15 13.29
CA ALA A 162 -8.97 24.63 14.64
C ALA A 162 -9.19 25.76 15.65
N GLY A 163 -10.31 25.72 16.37
CA GLY A 163 -10.56 26.48 17.60
C GLY A 163 -10.44 25.57 18.82
N ARG A 164 -9.64 25.98 19.82
CA ARG A 164 -9.43 25.28 21.11
C ARG A 164 -10.71 25.22 21.98
N ARG A 165 -10.97 24.07 22.63
CA ARG A 165 -10.90 23.86 24.12
C ARG A 165 -11.58 22.55 24.55
N GLY A 166 -10.83 21.73 25.30
CA GLY A 166 -11.21 21.05 26.55
C GLY A 166 -12.41 20.09 26.58
N GLY A 167 -12.13 18.80 26.83
CA GLY A 167 -13.11 17.82 27.33
C GLY A 167 -12.55 16.40 27.35
N GLY A 168 -12.32 15.83 28.54
CA GLY A 168 -11.90 14.44 28.73
C GLY A 168 -12.98 13.40 28.34
N PRO A 169 -12.67 12.10 28.41
CA PRO A 169 -13.12 11.10 27.44
C PRO A 169 -14.41 10.38 27.83
N PRO A 170 -15.19 9.90 26.85
CA PRO A 170 -16.02 8.71 27.03
C PRO A 170 -15.41 7.49 26.35
N ARG A 171 -15.43 6.38 27.09
CA ARG A 171 -15.26 5.01 26.59
C ARG A 171 -16.50 4.66 25.78
N ASP A 172 -16.34 4.32 24.52
CA ASP A 172 -17.09 3.29 23.77
C ASP A 172 -16.45 3.16 22.39
N GLY A 173 -16.06 1.93 22.01
CA GLY A 173 -15.31 1.65 20.78
C GLY A 173 -16.15 1.91 19.51
N PRO A 174 -15.51 2.28 18.39
CA PRO A 174 -16.23 2.61 17.16
C PRO A 174 -16.80 1.34 16.52
N ARG A 175 -18.13 1.26 16.45
CA ARG A 175 -18.87 0.37 15.56
C ARG A 175 -18.73 0.91 14.14
N GLN A 176 -18.31 0.05 13.21
CA GLN A 176 -18.35 0.38 11.79
C GLN A 176 -19.80 0.30 11.32
N GLU A 177 -20.43 1.44 11.06
CA GLU A 177 -21.67 1.53 10.31
C GLU A 177 -21.32 1.91 8.87
N LEU A 178 -21.59 0.98 7.94
CA LEU A 178 -21.61 1.27 6.51
C LEU A 178 -22.72 2.29 6.26
N ILE A 179 -22.37 3.41 5.62
CA ILE A 179 -23.35 4.29 5.00
C ILE A 179 -23.90 3.55 3.77
N GLU A 180 -25.18 3.20 3.81
CA GLU A 180 -25.95 2.90 2.59
C GLU A 180 -26.19 4.22 1.83
N LEU A 181 -25.96 4.18 0.51
CA LEU A 181 -26.17 5.31 -0.41
C LEU A 181 -27.65 5.65 -0.57
#